data_AF-A0A7V9QQ13-F1
#
_entry.id   AF-A0A7V9QQ13-F1
#
_cell.length_a   1.000
_cell.length_b   1.000
_cell.length_c   1.000
_cell.angle_alpha   90.00
_cell.angle_beta   90.00
_cell.angle_gamma   90.00
#
_symmetry.space_group_name_H-M   'P 1'
#
loop_
_entity.id
_entity.type
_entity.pdbx_description
1 polymer ?
#
loop_
_entity_poly.entity_id
_entity_poly.type
_entity_poly.pdbx_seq_one_letter_code
_entity_poly.pdbx_strand_id
1 'polypeptide(L)'
;MAGFRTVALGAALIAATAGAVSAQTTQGTRPDSAKTAEWRKAQVRERRGEMRPGARPGMERRMRAGHGGAMGQKGRGMRPGAQGRRGAPGMDFLRGLNLTETQRTQVRAIHEKFQPQMKTIHERARTEFEGTREARQRGDTAAVKAALQRSRQNTESQAATLHEQMFREVRAVLTAEQRAKVDAQFAERINRLDDQKARLERMRR
;
A
#
# COMPACT_ATOMS: atom_id res chain seq x y z
N MET A 1 42.16 10.04 -55.92
CA MET A 1 41.01 9.79 -55.04
C MET A 1 41.10 10.69 -53.84
N ALA A 2 39.94 11.05 -53.29
CA ALA A 2 39.68 12.19 -52.42
C ALA A 2 40.41 12.17 -51.07
N GLY A 3 40.68 13.38 -50.55
CA GLY A 3 41.45 13.63 -49.34
C GLY A 3 40.70 13.36 -48.03
N PHE A 4 41.48 13.05 -47.00
CA PHE A 4 41.02 12.96 -45.62
C PHE A 4 41.05 14.36 -44.98
N ARG A 5 39.90 14.76 -44.45
CA ARG A 5 39.71 16.03 -43.74
C ARG A 5 40.30 15.96 -42.34
N THR A 6 41.11 16.97 -42.05
CA THR A 6 41.48 17.48 -40.74
C THR A 6 40.25 17.84 -39.90
N VAL A 7 40.22 17.47 -38.61
CA VAL A 7 39.58 18.29 -37.56
C VAL A 7 40.46 18.26 -36.31
N ALA A 8 40.96 19.46 -36.00
CA ALA A 8 41.63 19.93 -34.79
C ALA A 8 40.78 19.69 -33.52
N LEU A 9 41.35 19.30 -32.38
CA LEU A 9 41.91 20.18 -31.33
C LEU A 9 40.94 21.26 -30.82
N GLY A 10 40.69 21.24 -29.52
CA GLY A 10 39.95 22.25 -28.76
C GLY A 10 39.57 21.69 -27.38
N ALA A 11 40.54 21.30 -26.54
CA ALA A 11 41.20 22.18 -25.57
C ALA A 11 40.20 22.88 -24.64
N ALA A 12 40.14 22.35 -23.42
CA ALA A 12 39.35 22.82 -22.30
C ALA A 12 39.68 24.26 -21.91
N LEU A 13 38.64 25.04 -21.66
CA LEU A 13 38.71 26.31 -20.95
C LEU A 13 37.56 26.33 -19.94
N ILE A 14 37.83 25.86 -18.73
CA ILE A 14 36.97 26.14 -17.57
C ILE A 14 37.60 27.34 -16.88
N ALA A 15 37.05 28.52 -17.16
CA ALA A 15 37.35 29.73 -16.43
C ALA A 15 36.80 29.61 -15.00
N ALA A 16 37.70 29.65 -14.03
CA ALA A 16 37.38 29.85 -12.63
C ALA A 16 36.99 31.33 -12.42
N THR A 17 35.74 31.57 -12.05
CA THR A 17 35.35 32.82 -11.40
C THR A 17 34.90 32.50 -9.99
N ALA A 18 35.78 32.84 -9.04
CA ALA A 18 35.46 32.92 -7.63
C ALA A 18 34.49 34.08 -7.41
N GLY A 19 33.33 33.76 -6.86
CA GLY A 19 32.35 34.73 -6.37
C GLY A 19 31.68 34.12 -5.15
N ALA A 20 32.07 34.61 -3.97
CA ALA A 20 31.45 34.26 -2.71
C ALA A 20 29.95 34.59 -2.75
N VAL A 21 29.10 33.57 -2.66
CA VAL A 21 27.67 33.73 -2.39
C VAL A 21 27.31 32.81 -1.24
N SER A 22 26.65 33.43 -0.27
CA SER A 22 26.19 32.95 1.02
C SER A 22 25.67 31.51 1.05
N ALA A 23 25.98 30.83 2.15
CA ALA A 23 25.34 29.59 2.56
C ALA A 23 23.82 29.78 2.67
N GLN A 24 23.08 29.38 1.63
CA GLN A 24 21.66 29.08 1.74
C GLN A 24 21.52 27.56 1.77
N THR A 25 21.42 27.06 3.00
CA THR A 25 20.86 25.76 3.33
C THR A 25 19.47 25.68 2.69
N THR A 26 19.35 25.08 1.51
CA THR A 26 18.06 24.62 1.00
C THR A 26 17.68 23.40 1.82
N GLN A 27 17.04 23.66 2.97
CA GLN A 27 16.18 22.70 3.63
C GLN A 27 15.13 22.27 2.61
N GLY A 28 15.36 21.10 2.00
CA GLY A 28 14.32 20.39 1.26
C GLY A 28 13.15 20.20 2.21
N THR A 29 12.05 20.88 1.91
CA THR A 29 10.79 20.81 2.64
C THR A 29 10.32 19.36 2.68
N ARG A 30 10.52 18.73 3.85
CA ARG A 30 9.83 17.50 4.21
C ARG A 30 8.32 17.79 4.08
N PRO A 31 7.52 16.93 3.42
CA PRO A 31 6.09 17.09 3.43
C PRO A 31 5.60 17.05 4.88
N ASP A 32 4.86 18.08 5.21
CA ASP A 32 4.43 18.51 6.53
C ASP A 32 3.55 17.42 7.20
N SER A 33 4.17 16.51 7.94
CA SER A 33 3.52 15.43 8.71
C SER A 33 2.61 15.97 9.82
N ALA A 34 2.67 17.28 10.10
CA ALA A 34 1.75 17.96 11.00
C ALA A 34 0.35 18.11 10.36
N LYS A 35 0.25 18.30 9.04
CA LYS A 35 -1.04 18.49 8.36
C LYS A 35 -1.87 17.20 8.34
N THR A 36 -1.25 16.04 8.12
CA THR A 36 -1.95 14.74 8.17
C THR A 36 -2.42 14.36 9.59
N ALA A 37 -1.76 14.87 10.64
CA ALA A 37 -2.18 14.69 12.02
C ALA A 37 -3.33 15.62 12.44
N GLU A 38 -3.37 16.86 11.92
CA GLU A 38 -4.46 17.83 12.11
C GLU A 38 -5.79 17.34 11.51
N TRP A 39 -5.77 16.79 10.28
CA TRP A 39 -6.97 16.19 9.65
C TRP A 39 -7.57 15.06 10.48
N ARG A 40 -6.72 14.26 11.15
CA ARG A 40 -7.15 13.12 11.98
C ARG A 40 -7.76 13.55 13.33
N LYS A 41 -7.35 14.70 13.88
CA LYS A 41 -7.89 15.25 15.13
C LYS A 41 -9.22 15.99 14.93
N ALA A 42 -9.42 16.64 13.79
CA ALA A 42 -10.65 17.37 13.49
C ALA A 42 -11.89 16.45 13.37
N GLN A 43 -11.77 15.28 12.73
CA GLN A 43 -12.92 14.36 12.55
C GLN A 43 -13.35 13.58 13.80
N VAL A 44 -12.45 13.38 14.77
CA VAL A 44 -12.77 12.66 16.02
C VAL A 44 -13.62 13.52 16.97
N ARG A 45 -13.53 14.85 16.86
CA ARG A 45 -14.28 15.80 17.70
C ARG A 45 -15.74 15.95 17.25
N GLU A 46 -16.03 15.72 15.97
CA GLU A 46 -17.37 15.85 15.39
C GLU A 46 -18.26 14.62 15.68
N ARG A 47 -17.68 13.42 15.82
CA ARG A 47 -18.43 12.17 16.10
C ARG A 47 -18.79 11.92 17.57
N ARG A 48 -18.35 12.77 18.51
CA ARG A 48 -18.61 12.60 19.95
C ARG A 48 -19.84 13.39 20.44
N GLY A 49 -20.52 14.12 19.56
CA GLY A 49 -21.66 14.99 19.90
C GLY A 49 -23.05 14.37 19.74
N GLU A 50 -23.21 13.22 19.09
CA GLU A 50 -24.54 12.67 18.80
C GLU A 50 -24.64 11.17 19.10
N MET A 51 -24.84 10.83 20.38
CA MET A 51 -25.54 9.60 20.75
C MET A 51 -26.69 9.97 21.66
N ARG A 52 -27.90 10.08 21.09
CA ARG A 52 -29.16 10.18 21.86
C ARG A 52 -29.44 8.82 22.50
N PRO A 53 -29.76 8.76 23.80
CA PRO A 53 -30.18 7.52 24.45
C PRO A 53 -31.66 7.28 24.16
N GLY A 54 -32.01 6.07 23.73
CA GLY A 54 -33.38 5.58 23.73
C GLY A 54 -34.04 5.44 22.36
N ALA A 55 -33.92 4.25 21.76
CA ALA A 55 -34.95 3.63 20.94
C ALA A 55 -34.54 2.18 20.62
N ARG A 56 -35.03 1.22 21.42
CA ARG A 56 -35.10 -0.20 21.04
C ARG A 56 -36.51 -0.69 21.30
N PRO A 57 -37.29 -1.02 20.26
CA PRO A 57 -38.48 -1.84 20.42
C PRO A 57 -38.29 -3.23 19.79
N GLY A 58 -38.52 -4.26 20.59
CA GLY A 58 -39.27 -5.46 20.22
C GLY A 58 -38.65 -6.46 19.23
N MET A 59 -37.93 -7.46 19.75
CA MET A 59 -37.90 -8.81 19.17
C MET A 59 -37.88 -9.84 20.30
N GLU A 60 -39.01 -9.95 21.00
CA GLU A 60 -39.35 -11.15 21.76
C GLU A 60 -40.12 -12.13 20.87
N ARG A 61 -39.90 -13.42 21.15
CA ARG A 61 -40.73 -14.58 20.79
C ARG A 61 -40.73 -15.03 19.32
N ARG A 62 -39.82 -15.97 19.05
CA ARG A 62 -40.23 -17.34 18.65
C ARG A 62 -39.18 -18.35 19.13
N MET A 63 -39.53 -19.06 20.19
CA MET A 63 -38.84 -20.29 20.59
C MET A 63 -39.31 -21.47 19.73
N ARG A 64 -38.40 -22.45 19.61
CA ARG A 64 -38.63 -23.90 19.54
C ARG A 64 -39.53 -24.46 18.42
N ALA A 65 -38.86 -25.10 17.46
CA ALA A 65 -39.22 -26.45 17.02
C ALA A 65 -37.92 -27.18 16.64
N GLY A 66 -37.62 -28.29 17.32
CA GLY A 66 -36.44 -29.10 17.04
C GLY A 66 -36.53 -29.79 15.68
N HIS A 67 -35.40 -29.89 14.99
CA HIS A 67 -35.16 -30.87 13.93
C HIS A 67 -33.72 -31.35 14.10
N GLY A 68 -33.56 -32.48 14.80
CA GLY A 68 -32.40 -33.34 14.61
C GLY A 68 -32.52 -34.03 13.26
N GLY A 69 -31.44 -34.05 12.49
CA GLY A 69 -31.41 -34.71 11.19
C GLY A 69 -30.22 -34.28 10.34
N ALA A 70 -29.21 -35.14 10.30
CA ALA A 70 -28.29 -35.34 9.17
C ALA A 70 -27.75 -34.10 8.44
N MET A 71 -26.60 -33.57 8.88
CA MET A 71 -25.69 -32.83 7.99
C MET A 71 -24.66 -33.79 7.38
N GLY A 72 -25.16 -34.68 6.53
CA GLY A 72 -24.37 -35.28 5.46
C GLY A 72 -24.36 -34.34 4.26
N GLN A 73 -23.19 -34.18 3.65
CA GLN A 73 -22.96 -33.69 2.29
C GLN A 73 -23.69 -32.41 1.86
N LYS A 74 -22.97 -31.30 1.88
CA LYS A 74 -22.94 -30.37 0.75
C LYS A 74 -21.57 -29.72 0.72
N GLY A 75 -20.69 -30.32 -0.07
CA GLY A 75 -19.47 -29.66 -0.51
C GLY A 75 -19.84 -28.28 -1.01
N ARG A 76 -19.43 -27.24 -0.28
CA ARG A 76 -19.45 -25.89 -0.80
C ARG A 76 -18.43 -25.89 -1.92
N GLY A 77 -18.95 -26.06 -3.14
CA GLY A 77 -18.21 -25.97 -4.36
C GLY A 77 -17.28 -24.77 -4.30
N MET A 78 -15.99 -25.07 -4.35
CA MET A 78 -14.99 -24.17 -4.85
C MET A 78 -15.56 -23.66 -6.18
N ARG A 79 -16.08 -22.43 -6.22
CA ARG A 79 -16.54 -21.80 -7.47
C ARG A 79 -15.34 -21.79 -8.42
N PRO A 80 -15.30 -22.60 -9.49
CA PRO A 80 -14.29 -22.49 -10.52
C PRO A 80 -14.82 -21.42 -11.47
N GLY A 81 -14.36 -20.17 -11.37
CA GLY A 81 -14.89 -19.16 -12.30
C GLY A 81 -14.68 -17.68 -12.01
N ALA A 82 -13.90 -17.29 -10.99
CA ALA A 82 -13.47 -15.88 -10.88
C ALA A 82 -12.12 -15.66 -11.60
N GLN A 83 -12.00 -16.15 -12.83
CA GLN A 83 -10.91 -15.80 -13.74
C GLN A 83 -11.22 -14.45 -14.42
N GLY A 84 -11.71 -13.49 -13.65
CA GLY A 84 -11.91 -12.12 -14.10
C GLY A 84 -10.59 -11.39 -13.97
N ARG A 85 -9.88 -11.23 -15.10
CA ARG A 85 -8.75 -10.32 -15.33
C ARG A 85 -8.01 -9.97 -14.03
N ARG A 86 -7.12 -10.86 -13.60
CA ARG A 86 -6.18 -10.57 -12.52
C ARG A 86 -5.38 -9.36 -12.99
N GLY A 87 -5.76 -8.17 -12.53
CA GLY A 87 -4.96 -6.97 -12.72
C GLY A 87 -3.54 -7.27 -12.23
N ALA A 88 -2.54 -6.59 -12.80
CA ALA A 88 -1.16 -6.74 -12.37
C ALA A 88 -1.11 -6.71 -10.82
N PRO A 89 -0.52 -7.74 -10.16
CA PRO A 89 -0.42 -7.77 -8.71
C PRO A 89 0.15 -6.44 -8.21
N GLY A 90 -0.58 -5.75 -7.32
CA GLY A 90 -0.14 -4.45 -6.77
C GLY A 90 -0.72 -3.21 -7.45
N MET A 91 -1.54 -3.33 -8.51
CA MET A 91 -2.16 -2.19 -9.21
C MET A 91 -3.64 -1.97 -8.88
N ASP A 92 -4.13 -2.50 -7.76
CA ASP A 92 -5.54 -2.38 -7.38
C ASP A 92 -5.99 -0.92 -7.19
N PHE A 93 -5.05 -0.01 -6.90
CA PHE A 93 -5.31 1.43 -6.77
C PHE A 93 -5.48 2.15 -8.11
N LEU A 94 -5.13 1.52 -9.23
CA LEU A 94 -5.40 2.05 -10.58
C LEU A 94 -6.69 1.48 -11.18
N ARG A 95 -7.40 0.64 -10.42
CA ARG A 95 -8.62 -0.02 -10.90
C ARG A 95 -9.72 1.01 -11.10
N GLY A 96 -10.32 0.99 -12.30
CA GLY A 96 -11.40 1.92 -12.67
C GLY A 96 -10.90 3.28 -13.19
N LEU A 97 -9.60 3.47 -13.40
CA LEU A 97 -9.08 4.61 -14.14
C LEU A 97 -9.02 4.30 -15.64
N ASN A 98 -9.55 5.21 -16.44
CA ASN A 98 -9.34 5.21 -17.89
C ASN A 98 -7.94 5.76 -18.18
N LEU A 99 -6.93 4.91 -18.06
CA LEU A 99 -5.56 5.24 -18.44
C LEU A 99 -5.46 5.30 -19.98
N THR A 100 -4.71 6.25 -20.51
CA THR A 100 -4.34 6.25 -21.94
C THR A 100 -3.35 5.11 -22.22
N GLU A 101 -3.17 4.74 -23.50
CA GLU A 101 -2.20 3.70 -23.86
C GLU A 101 -0.76 4.07 -23.46
N THR A 102 -0.40 5.34 -23.65
CA THR A 102 0.88 5.88 -23.21
C THR A 102 1.05 5.78 -21.69
N GLN A 103 0.02 6.14 -20.92
CA GLN A 103 0.04 6.01 -19.46
C GLN A 103 0.15 4.55 -19.01
N ARG A 104 -0.59 3.63 -19.65
CA ARG A 104 -0.48 2.19 -19.37
C ARG A 104 0.93 1.67 -19.60
N THR A 105 1.56 2.08 -20.69
CA THR A 105 2.94 1.71 -21.03
C THR A 105 3.93 2.22 -19.99
N GLN A 106 3.82 3.50 -19.60
CA GLN A 106 4.68 4.10 -18.57
C GLN A 106 4.48 3.43 -17.20
N VAL A 107 3.24 3.16 -16.80
CA VAL A 107 2.92 2.44 -15.55
C VAL A 107 3.49 1.03 -15.57
N ARG A 108 3.44 0.33 -16.70
CA ARG A 108 4.06 -1.00 -16.86
C ARG A 108 5.57 -0.92 -16.72
N ALA A 109 6.23 0.05 -17.35
CA ALA A 109 7.67 0.24 -17.24
C ALA A 109 8.11 0.52 -15.79
N ILE A 110 7.32 1.33 -15.05
CA ILE A 110 7.54 1.58 -13.62
C ILE A 110 7.42 0.26 -12.85
N HIS A 111 6.38 -0.54 -13.10
CA HIS A 111 6.22 -1.83 -12.43
C HIS A 111 7.39 -2.78 -12.71
N GLU A 112 7.81 -2.90 -13.97
CA GLU A 112 8.95 -3.73 -14.38
C GLU A 112 10.26 -3.29 -13.70
N LYS A 113 10.47 -1.98 -13.53
CA LYS A 113 11.61 -1.42 -12.78
C LYS A 113 11.65 -1.89 -11.33
N PHE A 114 10.51 -1.91 -10.64
CA PHE A 114 10.43 -2.28 -9.22
C PHE A 114 10.22 -3.79 -8.99
N GLN A 115 9.85 -4.55 -10.01
CA GLN A 115 9.52 -5.98 -9.91
C GLN A 115 10.64 -6.83 -9.26
N PRO A 116 11.93 -6.65 -9.61
CA PRO A 116 13.00 -7.45 -9.00
C PRO A 116 13.13 -7.20 -7.50
N GLN A 117 13.04 -5.94 -7.08
CA GLN A 117 13.12 -5.55 -5.66
C GLN A 117 11.92 -6.12 -4.89
N MET A 118 10.72 -6.08 -5.50
CA MET A 118 9.53 -6.66 -4.90
C MET A 118 9.62 -8.19 -4.77
N LYS A 119 10.20 -8.86 -5.76
CA LYS A 119 10.44 -10.30 -5.75
C LYS A 119 11.37 -10.69 -4.60
N THR A 120 12.47 -9.98 -4.40
CA THR A 120 13.40 -10.21 -3.29
C THR A 120 12.70 -10.08 -1.93
N ILE A 121 11.89 -9.03 -1.75
CA ILE A 121 11.10 -8.84 -0.52
C ILE A 121 10.11 -10.00 -0.33
N HIS A 122 9.46 -10.44 -1.41
CA HIS A 122 8.50 -11.54 -1.35
C HIS A 122 9.13 -12.89 -0.98
N GLU A 123 10.30 -13.21 -1.54
CA GLU A 123 11.05 -14.43 -1.21
C GLU A 123 11.51 -14.43 0.25
N ARG A 124 11.97 -13.29 0.75
CA ARG A 124 12.29 -13.11 2.17
C ARG A 124 11.05 -13.30 3.05
N ALA A 125 9.95 -12.64 2.69
CA ALA A 125 8.68 -12.75 3.42
C ALA A 125 8.19 -14.20 3.50
N ARG A 126 8.32 -14.94 2.39
CA ARG A 126 7.96 -16.36 2.32
C ARG A 126 8.77 -17.20 3.30
N THR A 127 10.09 -17.02 3.32
CA THR A 127 10.99 -17.74 4.23
C THR A 127 10.66 -17.43 5.70
N GLU A 128 10.42 -16.15 6.03
CA GLU A 128 10.03 -15.72 7.38
C GLU A 128 8.66 -16.30 7.80
N PHE A 129 7.72 -16.42 6.84
CA PHE A 129 6.42 -17.02 7.07
C PHE A 129 6.50 -18.54 7.30
N GLU A 130 7.33 -19.25 6.55
CA GLU A 130 7.58 -20.69 6.72
C GLU A 130 8.15 -20.97 8.12
N GLY A 131 9.17 -20.22 8.55
CA GLY A 131 9.73 -20.35 9.91
C GLY A 131 8.72 -20.02 11.01
N THR A 132 7.84 -19.03 10.79
CA THR A 132 6.74 -18.71 11.73
C THR A 132 5.73 -19.86 11.80
N ARG A 133 5.42 -20.49 10.66
CA ARG A 133 4.49 -21.62 10.59
C ARG A 133 5.03 -22.83 11.34
N GLU A 134 6.31 -23.15 11.17
CA GLU A 134 6.97 -24.24 11.89
C GLU A 134 7.02 -24.00 13.40
N ALA A 135 7.37 -22.78 13.84
CA ALA A 135 7.34 -22.40 15.25
C ALA A 135 5.94 -22.57 15.85
N ARG A 136 4.89 -22.19 15.10
CA ARG A 136 3.49 -22.40 15.51
C ARG A 136 3.14 -23.88 15.62
N GLN A 137 3.60 -24.72 14.69
CA GLN A 137 3.36 -26.17 14.74
C GLN A 137 4.02 -26.83 15.95
N ARG A 138 5.19 -26.34 16.36
CA ARG A 138 5.88 -26.80 17.58
C ARG A 138 5.33 -26.21 18.88
N GLY A 139 4.37 -25.30 18.82
CA GLY A 139 3.84 -24.61 19.99
C GLY A 139 4.78 -23.55 20.59
N ASP A 140 5.86 -23.19 19.89
CA ASP A 140 6.84 -22.21 20.37
C ASP A 140 6.34 -20.77 20.14
N THR A 141 5.56 -20.29 21.10
CA THR A 141 4.96 -18.96 21.05
C THR A 141 5.99 -17.83 21.12
N ALA A 142 7.14 -18.05 21.75
CA ALA A 142 8.23 -17.07 21.83
C ALA A 142 8.88 -16.89 20.46
N ALA A 143 9.18 -17.99 19.75
CA ALA A 143 9.71 -17.94 18.40
C ALA A 143 8.73 -17.30 17.40
N VAL A 144 7.42 -17.58 17.53
CA VAL A 144 6.40 -16.92 16.70
C VAL A 144 6.40 -15.40 16.92
N LYS A 145 6.44 -14.94 18.18
CA LYS A 145 6.45 -13.51 18.49
C LYS A 145 7.70 -12.82 17.95
N ALA A 146 8.87 -13.45 18.11
CA ALA A 146 10.13 -12.93 17.58
C ALA A 146 10.12 -12.88 16.04
N ALA A 147 9.60 -13.89 15.37
CA ALA A 147 9.48 -13.91 13.91
C ALA A 147 8.55 -12.81 13.38
N LEU A 148 7.38 -12.62 14.00
CA LEU A 148 6.47 -11.52 13.64
C LEU A 148 7.12 -10.15 13.83
N GLN A 149 7.87 -9.95 14.92
CA GLN A 149 8.57 -8.70 15.17
C GLN A 149 9.62 -8.41 14.08
N ARG A 150 10.42 -9.42 13.70
CA ARG A 150 11.41 -9.29 12.61
C ARG A 150 10.75 -8.99 11.27
N SER A 151 9.66 -9.68 10.94
CA SER A 151 8.88 -9.44 9.72
C SER A 151 8.41 -7.98 9.62
N ARG A 152 7.87 -7.44 10.73
CA ARG A 152 7.42 -6.03 10.78
C ARG A 152 8.56 -5.04 10.61
N GLN A 153 9.68 -5.29 11.28
CA GLN A 153 10.81 -4.36 11.28
C GLN A 153 11.56 -4.32 9.95
N ASN A 154 11.65 -5.46 9.26
CA ASN A 154 12.49 -5.58 8.06
C ASN A 154 11.65 -5.67 6.79
N THR A 155 10.79 -6.68 6.70
CA THR A 155 10.09 -7.02 5.46
C THR A 155 8.95 -6.05 5.17
N GLU A 156 8.11 -5.78 6.17
CA GLU A 156 6.96 -4.86 5.99
C GLU A 156 7.41 -3.41 5.79
N SER A 157 8.44 -2.95 6.51
CA SER A 157 8.97 -1.60 6.37
C SER A 157 9.60 -1.37 4.99
N GLN A 158 10.42 -2.31 4.50
CA GLN A 158 11.02 -2.26 3.16
C GLN A 158 9.94 -2.30 2.07
N ALA A 159 8.94 -3.19 2.21
CA ALA A 159 7.82 -3.27 1.28
C ALA A 159 7.04 -1.95 1.22
N ALA A 160 6.78 -1.32 2.38
CA ALA A 160 6.08 -0.04 2.45
C ALA A 160 6.86 1.08 1.76
N THR A 161 8.17 1.20 2.02
CA THR A 161 9.03 2.19 1.35
C THR A 161 9.05 1.97 -0.17
N LEU A 162 9.16 0.73 -0.62
CA LEU A 162 9.19 0.39 -2.04
C LEU A 162 7.86 0.72 -2.73
N HIS A 163 6.73 0.38 -2.09
CA HIS A 163 5.41 0.74 -2.58
C HIS A 163 5.21 2.25 -2.65
N GLU A 164 5.70 3.03 -1.67
CA GLU A 164 5.60 4.48 -1.69
C GLU A 164 6.42 5.09 -2.84
N GLN A 165 7.61 4.57 -3.11
CA GLN A 165 8.42 5.00 -4.25
C GLN A 165 7.72 4.71 -5.58
N MET A 166 7.27 3.46 -5.78
CA MET A 166 6.52 3.06 -6.97
C MET A 166 5.26 3.91 -7.15
N PHE A 167 4.51 4.14 -6.08
CA PHE A 167 3.30 4.96 -6.12
C PHE A 167 3.58 6.40 -6.52
N ARG A 168 4.66 7.01 -6.02
CA ARG A 168 5.07 8.36 -6.42
C ARG A 168 5.40 8.45 -7.90
N GLU A 169 6.12 7.48 -8.45
CA GLU A 169 6.44 7.43 -9.89
C GLU A 169 5.17 7.24 -10.73
N VAL A 170 4.27 6.34 -10.31
CA VAL A 170 2.98 6.15 -11.01
C VAL A 170 2.14 7.42 -10.97
N ARG A 171 2.07 8.10 -9.81
CA ARG A 171 1.32 9.34 -9.65
C ARG A 171 1.83 10.45 -10.56
N ALA A 172 3.12 10.49 -10.87
CA ALA A 172 3.71 11.49 -11.78
C ALA A 172 3.23 11.33 -13.24
N VAL A 173 2.82 10.12 -13.64
CA VAL A 173 2.30 9.79 -14.98
C VAL A 173 0.81 10.13 -15.15
N LEU A 174 0.08 10.27 -14.04
CA LEU A 174 -1.36 10.50 -14.04
C LEU A 174 -1.72 11.97 -14.28
N THR A 175 -2.87 12.20 -14.91
CA THR A 175 -3.44 13.55 -15.05
C THR A 175 -3.91 14.10 -13.70
N ALA A 176 -4.13 15.41 -13.60
CA ALA A 176 -4.64 16.02 -12.36
C ALA A 176 -5.94 15.37 -11.86
N GLU A 177 -6.89 15.12 -12.76
CA GLU A 177 -8.17 14.47 -12.42
C GLU A 177 -8.00 13.00 -11.98
N GLN A 178 -7.12 12.24 -12.66
CA GLN A 178 -6.83 10.86 -12.28
C GLN A 178 -6.15 10.79 -10.91
N ARG A 179 -5.22 11.73 -10.62
CA ARG A 179 -4.57 11.84 -9.30
C ARG A 179 -5.59 12.07 -8.18
N ALA A 180 -6.55 12.97 -8.39
CA ALA A 180 -7.61 13.22 -7.41
C ALA A 180 -8.44 11.96 -7.12
N LYS A 181 -8.77 11.15 -8.15
CA LYS A 181 -9.48 9.88 -7.97
C LYS A 181 -8.65 8.86 -7.19
N VAL A 182 -7.36 8.72 -7.51
CA VAL A 182 -6.46 7.81 -6.79
C VAL A 182 -6.32 8.22 -5.32
N ASP A 183 -6.18 9.51 -5.05
CA ASP A 183 -6.07 10.04 -3.68
C ASP A 183 -7.33 9.76 -2.86
N ALA A 184 -8.51 9.94 -3.47
CA ALA A 184 -9.78 9.61 -2.82
C ALA A 184 -9.90 8.11 -2.52
N GLN A 185 -9.56 7.24 -3.49
CA GLN A 185 -9.56 5.79 -3.28
C GLN A 185 -8.57 5.36 -2.18
N PHE A 186 -7.41 6.01 -2.11
CA PHE A 186 -6.40 5.75 -1.09
C PHE A 186 -6.87 6.16 0.30
N ALA A 187 -7.46 7.37 0.42
CA ALA A 187 -8.04 7.85 1.67
C ALA A 187 -9.16 6.93 2.17
N GLU A 188 -10.04 6.48 1.27
CA GLU A 188 -11.10 5.53 1.60
C GLU A 188 -10.53 4.19 2.12
N ARG A 189 -9.46 3.70 1.49
CA ARG A 189 -8.79 2.47 1.93
C ARG A 189 -8.18 2.62 3.32
N ILE A 190 -7.55 3.76 3.62
CA ILE A 190 -7.01 4.04 4.96
C ILE A 190 -8.14 4.03 5.99
N ASN A 191 -9.26 4.72 5.71
CA ASN A 191 -10.41 4.75 6.61
C ASN A 191 -10.96 3.34 6.87
N ARG A 192 -11.05 2.49 5.84
CA ARG A 192 -11.46 1.09 5.99
C ARG A 192 -10.50 0.28 6.87
N LEU A 193 -9.19 0.52 6.77
CA LEU A 193 -8.19 -0.15 7.62
C LEU A 193 -8.27 0.33 9.07
N ASP A 194 -8.48 1.62 9.30
CA ASP A 194 -8.69 2.18 10.64
C ASP A 194 -9.96 1.63 11.28
N ASP A 195 -11.05 1.53 10.53
CA ASP A 195 -12.31 0.94 11.00
C ASP A 195 -12.16 -0.55 11.34
N GLN A 196 -11.44 -1.30 10.50
CA GLN A 196 -11.12 -2.71 10.78
C GLN A 196 -10.28 -2.84 12.04
N LYS A 197 -9.27 -1.98 12.21
CA LYS A 197 -8.44 -1.96 13.42
C LYS A 197 -9.28 -1.64 14.67
N ALA A 198 -10.13 -0.62 14.62
CA ALA A 198 -11.02 -0.27 15.71
C ALA A 198 -12.00 -1.40 16.04
N ARG A 199 -12.50 -2.13 15.03
CA ARG A 199 -13.31 -3.34 15.23
C ARG A 199 -12.54 -4.46 15.92
N LEU A 200 -11.30 -4.73 15.51
CA LEU A 200 -10.43 -5.72 16.14
C LEU A 200 -10.12 -5.35 17.60
N GLU A 201 -9.87 -4.07 17.88
CA GLU A 201 -9.64 -3.58 19.24
C GLU A 201 -10.88 -3.73 20.13
N ARG A 202 -12.09 -3.50 19.60
CA ARG A 202 -13.34 -3.76 20.33
C ARG A 202 -13.55 -5.23 20.65
N MET A 203 -13.16 -6.14 19.76
CA MET A 203 -13.28 -7.60 20.00
C MET A 203 -12.26 -8.14 21.00
N ARG A 204 -11.19 -7.37 21.30
CA ARG A 204 -10.14 -7.76 22.24
C ARG A 204 -10.43 -7.31 23.69
N ARG A 205 -11.36 -6.39 23.89
CA ARG A 205 -11.82 -5.94 25.21
C ARG A 205 -12.94 -6.83 25.71
#